data_AF-A0A7S2MNQ8-F1
#
_entry.id   AF-A0A7S2MNQ8-F1
#
_cell.length_a   1.000
_cell.length_b   1.000
_cell.length_c   1.000
_cell.angle_alpha   90.00
_cell.angle_beta   90.00
_cell.angle_gamma   90.00
#
_symmetry.space_group_name_H-M   'P 1'
#
loop_
_entity.id
_entity.type
_entity.pdbx_description
1 polymer ?
#
loop_
_entity_poly.entity_id
_entity_poly.type
_entity_poly.pdbx_seq_one_letter_code
_entity_poly.pdbx_strand_id
1 'polypeptide(L)'
;SGGRGPPGPRSMPAASTLARGCILALLCVRSGAVRDEVELDGEATSALVANSTATLVDSPPWKPESPPADKNNFIFVEIYQLKGANWKGMKRAVQGKDIADEEQKEEEESLAEGVTSASTTLIYHTEVTICPRDQFSDQKQRELEKMINEVYKYQKVKEDWWRSSGDAHCEALSYGSGGVEHYNQTFSKAMSGINNADLEKVWKYVYGTSDLSAKEGLDAVTFDMCSDYWSGDNYHPIKRNCNFFTSTILKCGFELSQMLPPIGPSSTRKVWTCEC
;
A
#
# COMPACT_ATOMS: atom_id res chain seq x y z
N SER A 1 66.95 10.28 35.21
CA SER A 1 66.85 9.61 33.89
C SER A 1 66.11 8.29 34.08
N GLY A 2 64.82 8.24 33.75
CA GLY A 2 64.00 7.03 33.88
C GLY A 2 62.83 7.10 32.92
N GLY A 3 62.99 6.47 31.74
CA GLY A 3 61.98 6.44 30.68
C GLY A 3 60.93 5.36 30.95
N ARG A 4 59.65 5.71 30.77
CA ARG A 4 58.54 4.76 30.69
C ARG A 4 58.26 4.46 29.22
N GLY A 5 58.38 3.20 28.83
CA GLY A 5 57.94 2.71 27.53
C GLY A 5 56.41 2.58 27.43
N PRO A 6 55.86 2.51 26.21
CA PRO A 6 54.41 2.45 25.98
C PRO A 6 53.83 1.06 26.23
N PRO A 7 52.55 0.96 26.64
CA PRO A 7 51.88 -0.32 26.87
C PRO A 7 51.47 -0.98 25.55
N GLY A 8 51.67 -2.29 25.45
CA GLY A 8 51.26 -3.12 24.31
C GLY A 8 49.74 -3.39 24.27
N PRO A 9 49.24 -3.93 23.14
CA PRO A 9 47.81 -4.10 22.90
C PRO A 9 47.21 -5.25 23.72
N ARG A 10 46.01 -5.01 24.28
CA ARG A 10 45.20 -6.01 24.98
C ARG A 10 44.45 -6.88 23.98
N SER A 11 44.59 -8.19 24.12
CA SER A 11 43.78 -9.20 23.45
C SER A 11 42.34 -9.18 23.99
N MET A 12 41.36 -9.25 23.08
CA MET A 12 39.95 -9.49 23.44
C MET A 12 39.67 -10.99 23.50
N PRO A 13 38.82 -11.47 24.43
CA PRO A 13 38.41 -12.85 24.48
C PRO A 13 37.27 -13.13 23.49
N ALA A 14 37.31 -14.33 22.92
CA ALA A 14 36.26 -14.91 22.09
C ALA A 14 34.97 -15.10 22.92
N ALA A 15 33.85 -14.61 22.40
CA ALA A 15 32.53 -14.92 22.93
C ALA A 15 32.03 -16.24 22.31
N SER A 16 31.65 -17.17 23.19
CA SER A 16 31.03 -18.44 22.83
C SER A 16 29.60 -18.49 23.37
N THR A 17 28.73 -19.10 22.56
CA THR A 17 27.53 -19.86 22.95
C THR A 17 26.28 -19.09 23.39
N LEU A 18 25.21 -19.19 22.58
CA LEU A 18 23.97 -19.87 22.99
C LEU A 18 23.04 -20.08 21.80
N ALA A 19 23.02 -21.33 21.33
CA ALA A 19 21.96 -21.87 20.51
C ALA A 19 20.70 -22.07 21.37
N ARG A 20 19.56 -21.61 20.86
CA ARG A 20 18.23 -22.09 21.25
C ARG A 20 17.45 -22.39 19.97
N GLY A 21 17.15 -23.68 19.76
CA GLY A 21 15.99 -24.11 18.99
C GLY A 21 14.70 -23.75 19.74
N CYS A 22 13.49 -23.91 19.23
CA CYS A 22 13.01 -24.75 18.13
C CYS A 22 11.55 -24.36 17.81
N ILE A 23 11.15 -24.63 16.57
CA ILE A 23 9.83 -25.14 16.13
C ILE A 23 8.60 -24.23 16.28
N LEU A 24 8.14 -23.71 15.15
CA LEU A 24 6.75 -23.89 14.71
C LEU A 24 6.74 -24.14 13.20
N ALA A 25 6.68 -25.42 12.83
CA ALA A 25 6.39 -25.86 11.48
C ALA A 25 4.88 -26.07 11.39
N LEU A 26 4.17 -25.23 10.65
CA LEU A 26 2.81 -25.52 10.21
C LEU A 26 2.88 -26.42 8.98
N LEU A 27 2.27 -27.60 9.13
CA LEU A 27 2.04 -28.59 8.09
C LEU A 27 1.05 -28.06 7.05
N CYS A 28 1.52 -27.75 5.85
CA CYS A 28 0.68 -27.80 4.66
C CYS A 28 0.58 -29.27 4.22
N VAL A 29 -0.53 -29.92 4.57
CA VAL A 29 -0.91 -31.23 4.03
C VAL A 29 -1.19 -31.04 2.53
N ARG A 30 -0.25 -31.51 1.69
CA ARG A 30 -0.51 -31.81 0.28
C ARG A 30 -1.35 -33.09 0.21
N SER A 31 -2.65 -32.96 -0.02
CA SER A 31 -3.44 -34.10 -0.49
C SER A 31 -3.18 -34.30 -1.99
N GLY A 32 -2.29 -35.25 -2.29
CA GLY A 32 -2.17 -35.81 -3.63
C GLY A 32 -3.38 -36.68 -3.94
N ALA A 33 -3.99 -36.45 -5.10
CA ALA A 33 -5.00 -37.33 -5.66
C ALA A 33 -4.31 -38.56 -6.26
N VAL A 34 -4.41 -39.70 -5.58
CA VAL A 34 -4.18 -41.03 -6.17
C VAL A 34 -5.52 -41.49 -6.73
N ARG A 35 -5.54 -41.78 -8.04
CA ARG A 35 -6.63 -42.49 -8.71
C ARG A 35 -6.44 -43.98 -8.43
N ASP A 36 -7.34 -44.56 -7.65
CA ASP A 36 -7.59 -45.99 -7.68
C ASP A 36 -9.02 -46.21 -8.18
N GLU A 37 -9.13 -46.93 -9.29
CA GLU A 37 -10.37 -47.48 -9.80
C GLU A 37 -10.76 -48.65 -8.90
N VAL A 38 -11.89 -48.51 -8.20
CA VAL A 38 -12.57 -49.63 -7.56
C VAL A 38 -13.98 -49.70 -8.10
N GLU A 39 -14.19 -50.72 -8.91
CA GLU A 39 -15.47 -51.22 -9.40
C GLU A 39 -16.28 -51.76 -8.21
N LEU A 40 -17.47 -51.23 -7.98
CA LEU A 40 -18.43 -51.72 -6.98
C LEU A 40 -19.83 -51.76 -7.60
N ASP A 41 -20.27 -52.97 -7.88
CA ASP A 41 -21.65 -53.33 -8.16
C ASP A 41 -22.52 -53.22 -6.91
N GLY A 42 -23.80 -52.88 -7.11
CA GLY A 42 -24.88 -53.40 -6.26
C GLY A 42 -25.60 -52.40 -5.36
N GLU A 43 -26.74 -51.93 -5.87
CA GLU A 43 -28.03 -51.71 -5.17
C GLU A 43 -28.10 -50.90 -3.86
N ALA A 44 -28.74 -49.73 -4.02
CA ALA A 44 -29.85 -49.22 -3.23
C ALA A 44 -29.65 -48.97 -1.73
N THR A 45 -29.60 -47.68 -1.37
CA THR A 45 -30.59 -47.11 -0.43
C THR A 45 -30.73 -45.61 -0.63
N SER A 46 -31.98 -45.19 -0.76
CA SER A 46 -32.42 -43.79 -0.78
C SER A 46 -32.19 -43.15 0.58
N ALA A 47 -31.59 -41.96 0.60
CA ALA A 47 -31.94 -40.79 1.43
C ALA A 47 -30.70 -39.92 1.68
N LEU A 48 -30.69 -38.71 1.09
CA LEU A 48 -30.09 -37.45 1.57
C LEU A 48 -29.68 -36.60 0.37
N VAL A 49 -30.67 -36.00 -0.29
CA VAL A 49 -30.44 -34.77 -1.04
C VAL A 49 -30.50 -33.63 -0.01
N ALA A 50 -29.39 -33.41 0.69
CA ALA A 50 -29.19 -32.18 1.42
C ALA A 50 -28.70 -31.12 0.43
N ASN A 51 -29.63 -30.22 0.13
CA ASN A 51 -29.45 -29.04 -0.69
C ASN A 51 -28.43 -28.11 -0.01
N SER A 52 -27.15 -28.21 -0.34
CA SER A 52 -26.13 -27.24 0.06
C SER A 52 -26.22 -25.99 -0.80
N THR A 53 -27.31 -25.24 -0.63
CA THR A 53 -27.29 -23.80 -0.90
C THR A 53 -26.45 -23.17 0.21
N ALA A 54 -25.14 -23.06 -0.04
CA ALA A 54 -24.28 -22.19 0.74
C ALA A 54 -24.78 -20.75 0.54
N THR A 55 -25.68 -20.32 1.42
CA THR A 55 -25.93 -18.91 1.66
C THR A 55 -24.58 -18.29 1.97
N LEU A 56 -24.09 -17.47 1.04
CA LEU A 56 -23.09 -16.43 1.31
C LEU A 56 -23.66 -15.60 2.46
N VAL A 57 -23.27 -15.97 3.68
CA VAL A 57 -23.56 -15.17 4.86
C VAL A 57 -22.70 -13.93 4.68
N ASP A 58 -23.34 -12.82 4.33
CA ASP A 58 -22.72 -11.51 4.36
C ASP A 58 -21.98 -11.39 5.70
N SER A 59 -20.65 -11.39 5.65
CA SER A 59 -19.84 -11.15 6.84
C SER A 59 -20.36 -9.86 7.47
N PRO A 60 -20.64 -9.84 8.79
CA PRO A 60 -21.10 -8.64 9.44
C PRO A 60 -20.13 -7.50 9.10
N PRO A 61 -20.62 -6.26 8.89
CA PRO A 61 -19.76 -5.13 8.58
C PRO A 61 -18.69 -5.09 9.67
N TRP A 62 -17.45 -5.42 9.27
CA TRP A 62 -16.28 -5.41 10.14
C TRP A 62 -16.34 -4.08 10.88
N LYS A 63 -16.57 -4.08 12.19
CA LYS A 63 -16.31 -2.90 13.00
C LYS A 63 -14.86 -3.09 13.43
N PRO A 64 -13.94 -2.19 13.04
CA PRO A 64 -12.63 -2.20 13.65
C PRO A 64 -12.92 -1.97 15.13
N GLU A 65 -12.44 -2.84 16.00
CA GLU A 65 -12.23 -2.42 17.38
C GLU A 65 -11.44 -1.11 17.32
N SER A 66 -11.86 -0.09 18.07
CA SER A 66 -11.18 1.20 18.08
C SER A 66 -9.69 0.94 18.21
N PRO A 67 -8.85 1.41 17.28
CA PRO A 67 -7.44 1.03 17.26
C PRO A 67 -6.84 1.36 18.62
N PRO A 68 -6.13 0.42 19.25
CA PRO A 68 -5.61 0.63 20.58
C PRO A 68 -4.66 1.84 20.58
N ALA A 69 -4.76 2.67 21.62
CA ALA A 69 -4.06 3.94 21.72
C ALA A 69 -2.52 3.79 21.85
N ASP A 70 -2.02 2.57 21.84
CA ASP A 70 -0.63 2.18 22.04
C ASP A 70 0.21 2.11 20.77
N LYS A 71 -0.41 2.20 19.58
CA LYS A 71 0.29 2.08 18.31
C LYS A 71 1.25 3.23 18.04
N ASN A 72 2.51 2.96 17.66
CA ASN A 72 3.54 4.00 17.59
C ASN A 72 3.45 5.00 16.42
N ASN A 73 2.74 4.67 15.33
CA ASN A 73 2.69 5.50 14.12
C ASN A 73 1.27 5.89 13.72
N PHE A 74 1.10 7.09 13.18
CA PHE A 74 -0.06 7.46 12.37
C PHE A 74 0.19 7.10 10.91
N ILE A 75 -0.83 6.52 10.27
CA ILE A 75 -0.79 6.12 8.86
C ILE A 75 -1.66 7.06 8.04
N PHE A 76 -1.03 7.68 7.05
CA PHE A 76 -1.67 8.60 6.11
C PHE A 76 -1.57 8.08 4.68
N VAL A 77 -2.52 8.51 3.86
CA VAL A 77 -2.41 8.44 2.39
C VAL A 77 -2.36 9.85 1.85
N GLU A 78 -1.35 10.10 1.02
CA GLU A 78 -1.25 11.31 0.23
C GLU A 78 -1.71 11.03 -1.20
N ILE A 79 -2.53 11.93 -1.74
CA ILE A 79 -3.09 11.83 -3.08
C ILE A 79 -2.68 13.05 -3.87
N TYR A 80 -2.02 12.84 -5.00
CA TYR A 80 -1.56 13.90 -5.90
C TYR A 80 -2.34 13.83 -7.21
N GLN A 81 -2.73 14.98 -7.73
CA GLN A 81 -3.08 15.07 -9.14
C GLN A 81 -1.79 14.96 -9.99
N LEU A 82 -1.82 14.24 -11.11
CA LEU A 82 -0.68 14.19 -12.03
C LEU A 82 -0.66 15.37 -13.01
N LYS A 83 0.52 15.95 -13.24
CA LYS A 83 0.77 16.96 -14.28
C LYS A 83 0.74 16.31 -15.66
N GLY A 84 0.11 16.97 -16.62
CA GLY A 84 0.10 16.52 -18.03
C GLY A 84 -0.64 15.20 -18.30
N ALA A 85 -1.30 14.62 -17.30
CA ALA A 85 -2.01 13.37 -17.45
C ALA A 85 -3.26 13.53 -18.33
N ASN A 86 -3.15 13.15 -19.60
CA ASN A 86 -4.29 12.99 -20.50
C ASN A 86 -4.63 11.50 -20.64
N TRP A 87 -5.84 11.14 -20.19
CA TRP A 87 -6.37 9.78 -20.26
C TRP A 87 -6.38 9.15 -21.66
N LYS A 88 -6.38 9.95 -22.73
CA LYS A 88 -6.20 9.42 -24.10
C LYS A 88 -4.88 8.65 -24.24
N GLY A 89 -3.77 9.18 -23.72
CA GLY A 89 -2.47 8.52 -23.74
C GLY A 89 -2.47 7.22 -22.93
N MET A 90 -3.11 7.23 -21.75
CA MET A 90 -3.20 6.02 -20.92
C MET A 90 -4.10 4.93 -21.53
N LYS A 91 -5.22 5.31 -22.16
CA LYS A 91 -6.07 4.36 -22.92
C LYS A 91 -5.29 3.70 -24.06
N ARG A 92 -4.43 4.44 -24.76
CA ARG A 92 -3.61 3.91 -25.86
C ARG A 92 -2.52 2.97 -25.37
N ALA A 93 -1.80 3.34 -24.31
CA ALA A 93 -0.81 2.48 -23.65
C ALA A 93 -1.43 1.14 -23.20
N VAL A 94 -2.66 1.18 -22.68
CA VAL A 94 -3.42 0.00 -22.24
C VAL A 94 -3.85 -0.88 -23.40
N GLN A 95 -4.03 -0.31 -24.59
CA GLN A 95 -4.37 -1.05 -25.80
C GLN A 95 -3.15 -1.65 -26.51
N GLY A 96 -1.93 -1.44 -25.98
CA GLY A 96 -0.70 -1.94 -26.61
C GLY A 96 -0.41 -1.32 -27.97
N LYS A 97 -0.94 -0.12 -28.24
CA LYS A 97 -0.59 0.64 -29.44
C LYS A 97 0.71 1.39 -29.17
N ASP A 98 1.70 1.19 -30.05
CA ASP A 98 2.97 1.90 -29.99
C ASP A 98 2.75 3.41 -30.05
N ILE A 99 3.26 4.12 -29.05
CA ILE A 99 3.06 5.57 -28.88
C ILE A 99 3.99 6.36 -29.82
N ALA A 100 5.10 5.74 -30.26
CA ALA A 100 6.17 6.41 -31.00
C ALA A 100 5.80 6.82 -32.43
N ASP A 101 4.87 6.11 -33.08
CA ASP A 101 4.54 6.35 -34.51
C ASP A 101 3.44 7.40 -34.73
N GLU A 102 2.75 7.86 -33.68
CA GLU A 102 1.57 8.73 -33.83
C GLU A 102 1.69 10.13 -33.18
N GLU A 103 2.74 10.43 -32.41
CA GLU A 103 2.97 11.80 -31.90
C GLU A 103 3.09 12.83 -33.04
N GLN A 104 3.60 12.42 -34.21
CA GLN A 104 3.67 13.29 -35.39
C GLN A 104 2.31 13.55 -36.05
N LYS A 105 1.29 12.74 -35.79
CA LYS A 105 -0.01 12.86 -36.46
C LYS A 105 -1.02 13.72 -35.68
N GLU A 106 -0.85 13.84 -34.37
CA GLU A 106 -1.74 14.65 -33.52
C GLU A 106 -1.46 16.16 -33.59
N GLU A 107 -0.24 16.57 -33.97
CA GLU A 107 0.08 17.99 -34.16
C GLU A 107 -0.65 18.57 -35.39
N GLU A 108 -0.88 17.79 -36.45
CA GLU A 108 -1.62 18.21 -37.64
C GLU A 108 -3.16 18.20 -37.45
N GLU A 109 -3.73 17.26 -36.68
CA GLU A 109 -5.19 17.20 -36.47
C GLU A 109 -5.70 18.21 -35.42
N SER A 110 -4.86 18.66 -34.48
CA SER A 110 -5.26 19.65 -33.46
C SER A 110 -5.48 21.07 -34.00
N LEU A 111 -5.01 21.36 -35.22
CA LEU A 111 -5.22 22.63 -35.92
C LEU A 111 -6.52 22.67 -36.73
N ALA A 112 -7.18 21.52 -36.95
CA ALA A 112 -8.30 21.41 -37.88
C ALA A 112 -9.69 21.47 -37.22
N GLU A 113 -9.83 21.13 -35.94
CA GLU A 113 -11.15 21.10 -35.30
C GLU A 113 -11.16 21.91 -34.00
N GLY A 114 -11.95 22.99 -33.98
CA GLY A 114 -12.29 23.78 -32.79
C GLY A 114 -13.15 23.01 -31.79
N VAL A 115 -12.64 21.88 -31.30
CA VAL A 115 -13.32 20.99 -30.36
C VAL A 115 -13.16 21.55 -28.95
N THR A 116 -14.25 22.17 -28.50
CA THR A 116 -14.51 22.55 -27.13
C THR A 116 -14.43 21.35 -26.18
N SER A 117 -13.64 21.50 -25.11
CA SER A 117 -13.63 20.66 -23.91
C SER A 117 -13.27 19.19 -24.13
N ALA A 118 -11.98 18.92 -24.35
CA ALA A 118 -11.43 17.61 -24.02
C ALA A 118 -11.69 17.34 -22.53
N SER A 119 -12.59 16.41 -22.24
CA SER A 119 -12.83 15.85 -20.91
C SER A 119 -11.52 15.24 -20.39
N THR A 120 -10.69 16.07 -19.76
CA THR A 120 -9.45 15.68 -19.08
C THR A 120 -9.84 14.83 -17.88
N THR A 121 -9.89 13.51 -18.10
CA THR A 121 -10.08 12.57 -17.00
C THR A 121 -8.86 12.69 -16.11
N LEU A 122 -9.07 13.19 -14.89
CA LEU A 122 -8.02 13.42 -13.90
C LEU A 122 -7.43 12.06 -13.48
N ILE A 123 -6.10 11.96 -13.52
CA ILE A 123 -5.35 10.80 -13.03
C ILE A 123 -4.69 11.20 -11.72
N TYR A 124 -4.80 10.33 -10.72
CA TYR A 124 -4.25 10.53 -9.39
C TYR A 124 -3.19 9.48 -9.07
N HIS A 125 -2.19 9.91 -8.30
CA HIS A 125 -1.16 9.08 -7.70
C HIS A 125 -1.33 9.04 -6.19
N THR A 126 -1.11 7.88 -5.59
CA THR A 126 -1.21 7.70 -4.14
C THR A 126 0.09 7.20 -3.53
N GLU A 127 0.36 7.67 -2.33
CA GLU A 127 1.53 7.29 -1.54
C GLU A 127 1.10 7.06 -0.08
N VAL A 128 1.78 6.16 0.61
CA VAL A 128 1.53 5.90 2.04
C VAL A 128 2.61 6.60 2.85
N THR A 129 2.18 7.37 3.85
CA THR A 129 3.08 8.12 4.74
C THR A 129 2.89 7.66 6.17
N ILE A 130 4.00 7.30 6.80
CA ILE A 130 4.07 6.76 8.15
C ILE A 130 4.78 7.82 9.00
N CYS A 131 4.08 8.31 10.01
CA CYS A 131 4.61 9.33 10.90
C CYS A 131 4.60 8.81 12.35
N PRO A 132 5.75 8.75 13.03
CA PRO A 132 5.77 8.41 14.45
C PRO A 132 4.94 9.42 15.26
N ARG A 133 4.19 8.92 16.25
CA ARG A 133 3.27 9.74 17.04
C ARG A 133 3.97 10.88 17.77
N ASP A 134 5.16 10.61 18.28
CA ASP A 134 5.98 11.55 19.03
C ASP A 134 6.47 12.77 18.21
N GLN A 135 6.31 12.72 16.89
CA GLN A 135 6.58 13.84 15.98
C GLN A 135 5.47 14.90 15.99
N PHE A 136 4.33 14.60 16.61
CA PHE A 136 3.21 15.52 16.77
C PHE A 136 3.06 15.94 18.23
N SER A 137 2.64 17.19 18.47
CA SER A 137 2.27 17.63 19.81
C SER A 137 1.04 16.85 20.32
N ASP A 138 0.90 16.71 21.65
CA ASP A 138 -0.22 15.99 22.26
C ASP A 138 -1.59 16.47 21.76
N GLN A 139 -1.73 17.77 21.50
CA GLN A 139 -2.97 18.32 20.93
C GLN A 139 -3.24 17.75 19.54
N LYS A 140 -2.24 17.73 18.66
CA LYS A 140 -2.37 17.19 17.29
C LYS A 140 -2.60 15.69 17.31
N GLN A 141 -1.95 14.96 18.21
CA GLN A 141 -2.20 13.53 18.40
C GLN A 141 -3.68 13.27 18.73
N ARG A 142 -4.25 13.99 19.72
CA ARG A 142 -5.67 13.86 20.07
C ARG A 142 -6.62 14.22 18.93
N GLU A 143 -6.28 15.23 18.14
CA GLU A 143 -7.08 15.63 16.98
C GLU A 143 -7.07 14.55 15.88
N LEU A 144 -5.92 13.93 15.61
CA LEU A 144 -5.80 12.80 14.68
C LEU A 144 -6.54 11.55 15.20
N GLU A 145 -6.37 11.20 16.46
CA GLU A 145 -7.09 10.09 17.10
C GLU A 145 -8.59 10.27 17.03
N LYS A 146 -9.07 11.50 17.26
CA LYS A 146 -10.48 11.83 17.11
C LYS A 146 -10.96 11.58 15.67
N MET A 147 -10.20 12.03 14.67
CA MET A 147 -10.53 11.79 13.27
C MET A 147 -10.59 10.30 12.93
N ILE A 148 -9.68 9.49 13.48
CA ILE A 148 -9.64 8.03 13.29
C ILE A 148 -10.86 7.37 13.94
N ASN A 149 -11.19 7.75 15.18
CA ASN A 149 -12.31 7.15 15.92
C ASN A 149 -13.69 7.53 15.36
N GLU A 150 -13.80 8.63 14.62
CA GLU A 150 -15.06 9.10 14.02
C GLU A 150 -15.35 8.46 12.66
N VAL A 151 -14.41 7.73 12.06
CA VAL A 151 -14.55 7.17 10.70
C VAL A 151 -14.22 5.69 10.64
N TYR A 152 -14.90 4.98 9.75
CA TYR A 152 -14.64 3.57 9.52
C TYR A 152 -13.47 3.29 8.55
N LYS A 153 -13.11 4.25 7.69
CA LYS A 153 -12.20 4.02 6.54
C LYS A 153 -11.01 4.95 6.54
N TYR A 154 -11.29 6.25 6.47
CA TYR A 154 -10.32 7.33 6.43
C TYR A 154 -11.03 8.65 6.64
N GLN A 155 -10.29 9.66 7.07
CA GLN A 155 -10.77 11.04 7.18
C GLN A 155 -9.80 11.99 6.45
N LYS A 156 -10.34 12.92 5.68
CA LYS A 156 -9.52 13.98 5.06
C LYS A 156 -9.00 14.91 6.14
N VAL A 157 -7.69 15.11 6.19
CA VAL A 157 -7.03 16.09 7.06
C VAL A 157 -7.12 17.46 6.39
N LYS A 158 -7.58 18.48 7.13
CA LYS A 158 -7.70 19.85 6.59
C LYS A 158 -6.34 20.37 6.15
N GLU A 159 -6.31 21.11 5.05
CA GLU A 159 -5.06 21.58 4.46
C GLU A 159 -4.27 22.49 5.38
N ASP A 160 -4.91 23.54 5.89
CA ASP A 160 -4.29 24.45 6.85
C ASP A 160 -3.80 23.74 8.11
N TRP A 161 -4.45 22.63 8.49
CA TRP A 161 -4.05 21.83 9.64
C TRP A 161 -2.74 21.09 9.37
N TRP A 162 -2.64 20.33 8.27
CA TRP A 162 -1.41 19.58 8.01
C TRP A 162 -0.27 20.51 7.61
N ARG A 163 -0.54 21.61 6.89
CA ARG A 163 0.50 22.62 6.59
C ARG A 163 1.03 23.31 7.84
N SER A 164 0.21 23.44 8.89
CA SER A 164 0.64 23.95 10.21
C SER A 164 1.12 22.84 11.16
N SER A 165 1.29 21.60 10.69
CA SER A 165 1.68 20.48 11.54
C SER A 165 3.11 20.61 12.11
N GLY A 166 3.93 21.51 11.58
CA GLY A 166 5.33 21.70 11.97
C GLY A 166 6.26 20.74 11.24
N ASP A 167 7.43 20.47 11.83
CA ASP A 167 8.49 19.66 11.22
C ASP A 167 8.37 18.15 11.53
N ALA A 168 7.16 17.64 11.70
CA ALA A 168 6.95 16.21 11.97
C ALA A 168 7.63 15.35 10.90
N HIS A 169 8.62 14.55 11.31
CA HIS A 169 9.42 13.72 10.41
C HIS A 169 8.70 12.41 10.11
N CYS A 170 8.50 12.11 8.83
CA CYS A 170 7.77 10.93 8.38
C CYS A 170 8.56 10.20 7.29
N GLU A 171 8.17 8.95 7.07
CA GLU A 171 8.64 8.12 5.96
C GLU A 171 7.51 7.92 4.97
N ALA A 172 7.79 7.97 3.68
CA ALA A 172 6.83 7.73 2.62
C ALA A 172 7.24 6.56 1.73
N LEU A 173 6.22 5.86 1.23
CA LEU A 173 6.33 4.78 0.27
C LEU A 173 5.52 5.14 -0.97
N SER A 174 6.22 5.24 -2.10
CA SER A 174 5.66 5.58 -3.40
C SER A 174 5.95 4.45 -4.38
N TYR A 175 4.92 3.98 -5.11
CA TYR A 175 5.11 2.93 -6.11
C TYR A 175 4.89 3.48 -7.52
N GLY A 176 5.88 3.32 -8.38
CA GLY A 176 5.83 3.77 -9.77
C GLY A 176 6.55 2.82 -10.72
N SER A 177 6.80 3.28 -11.94
CA SER A 177 7.54 2.51 -12.96
C SER A 177 8.99 2.20 -12.58
N GLY A 178 9.54 2.87 -11.55
CA GLY A 178 10.86 2.57 -10.97
C GLY A 178 10.83 1.52 -9.86
N GLY A 179 9.65 1.04 -9.46
CA GLY A 179 9.47 0.20 -8.27
C GLY A 179 8.98 1.02 -7.08
N VAL A 180 9.17 0.48 -5.88
CA VAL A 180 8.85 1.19 -4.63
C VAL A 180 10.02 2.08 -4.24
N GLU A 181 9.74 3.37 -4.10
CA GLU A 181 10.62 4.33 -3.48
C GLU A 181 10.24 4.52 -2.01
N HIS A 182 11.27 4.50 -1.15
CA HIS A 182 11.16 4.80 0.27
C HIS A 182 12.03 6.02 0.58
N TYR A 183 11.41 7.08 1.09
CA TYR A 183 12.10 8.33 1.40
C TYR A 183 11.56 9.03 2.63
N ASN A 184 12.37 9.91 3.20
CA ASN A 184 12.00 10.76 4.32
C ASN A 184 11.31 12.04 3.83
N GLN A 185 10.30 12.49 4.56
CA GLN A 185 9.64 13.77 4.32
C GLN A 185 9.18 14.46 5.60
N THR A 186 8.79 15.72 5.48
CA THR A 186 8.15 16.48 6.56
C THR A 186 6.65 16.50 6.31
N PHE A 187 5.83 16.15 7.31
CA PHE A 187 4.37 16.05 7.13
C PHE A 187 3.71 17.35 6.64
N SER A 188 4.26 18.51 7.00
CA SER A 188 3.76 19.83 6.58
C SER A 188 4.09 20.21 5.14
N LYS A 189 4.86 19.39 4.44
CA LYS A 189 5.27 19.62 3.05
C LYS A 189 4.55 18.67 2.10
N ALA A 190 4.35 19.13 0.88
CA ALA A 190 3.94 18.30 -0.24
C ALA A 190 5.22 17.77 -0.92
N MET A 191 5.43 16.46 -0.92
CA MET A 191 6.58 15.80 -1.51
C MET A 191 6.14 14.46 -2.06
N SER A 192 6.63 14.07 -3.24
CA SER A 192 6.27 12.80 -3.88
C SER A 192 7.52 12.11 -4.42
N GLY A 193 7.49 10.78 -4.45
CA GLY A 193 8.50 9.93 -5.09
C GLY A 193 8.40 9.93 -6.63
N ILE A 194 7.41 10.61 -7.21
CA ILE A 194 7.29 10.73 -8.67
C ILE A 194 7.45 12.19 -9.13
N ASN A 195 8.15 12.36 -10.26
CA ASN A 195 8.48 13.69 -10.78
C ASN A 195 7.30 14.44 -11.40
N ASN A 196 6.22 13.72 -11.78
CA ASN A 196 5.04 14.29 -12.43
C ASN A 196 3.87 14.54 -11.46
N ALA A 197 4.06 14.45 -10.14
CA ALA A 197 3.06 14.88 -9.17
C ALA A 197 2.87 16.40 -9.18
N ASP A 198 1.62 16.85 -9.10
CA ASP A 198 1.24 18.23 -8.85
C ASP A 198 1.23 18.51 -7.34
N LEU A 199 2.35 19.00 -6.82
CA LEU A 199 2.54 19.27 -5.39
C LEU A 199 1.64 20.42 -4.87
N GLU A 200 1.01 21.19 -5.76
CA GLU A 200 -0.01 22.19 -5.39
C GLU A 200 -1.39 21.55 -5.19
N LYS A 201 -1.59 20.32 -5.68
CA LYS A 201 -2.86 19.59 -5.63
C LYS A 201 -2.67 18.26 -4.91
N VAL A 202 -2.35 18.38 -3.62
CA VAL A 202 -2.20 17.27 -2.69
C VAL A 202 -3.33 17.23 -1.67
N TRP A 203 -3.78 16.03 -1.34
CA TRP A 203 -4.71 15.80 -0.23
C TRP A 203 -4.18 14.70 0.67
N LYS A 204 -4.16 14.96 1.99
CA LYS A 204 -3.76 13.98 3.00
C LYS A 204 -4.97 13.42 3.73
N TYR A 205 -4.99 12.10 3.91
CA TYR A 205 -6.05 11.37 4.59
C TYR A 205 -5.44 10.54 5.70
N VAL A 206 -5.99 10.60 6.91
CA VAL A 206 -5.60 9.73 8.01
C VAL A 206 -6.44 8.45 7.94
N TYR A 207 -5.80 7.28 8.05
CA TYR A 207 -6.44 5.97 7.96
C TYR A 207 -6.51 5.26 9.30
N GLY A 208 -5.54 5.49 10.17
CA GLY A 208 -5.44 4.78 11.44
C GLY A 208 -4.04 4.87 12.00
N THR A 209 -3.71 3.89 12.83
CA THR A 209 -2.41 3.79 13.49
C THR A 209 -1.84 2.38 13.37
N SER A 210 -0.52 2.25 13.36
CA SER A 210 0.17 0.96 13.34
C SER A 210 1.46 1.00 14.15
N ASP A 211 1.92 -0.17 14.61
CA ASP A 211 3.25 -0.32 15.22
C ASP A 211 4.36 -0.47 14.18
N LEU A 212 4.00 -0.83 12.95
CA LEU A 212 4.98 -1.06 11.91
C LEU A 212 5.57 0.25 11.40
N SER A 213 6.88 0.25 11.21
CA SER A 213 7.59 1.26 10.42
C SER A 213 7.26 1.15 8.93
N ALA A 214 7.68 2.15 8.14
CA ALA A 214 7.55 2.09 6.68
C ALA A 214 8.20 0.84 6.09
N LYS A 215 9.41 0.51 6.56
CA LYS A 215 10.13 -0.67 6.09
C LYS A 215 9.40 -1.97 6.45
N GLU A 216 8.93 -2.12 7.68
CA GLU A 216 8.21 -3.34 8.09
C GLU A 216 6.88 -3.51 7.34
N GLY A 217 6.14 -2.41 7.13
CA GLY A 217 4.94 -2.43 6.29
C GLY A 217 5.23 -2.82 4.83
N LEU A 218 6.36 -2.37 4.27
CA LEU A 218 6.81 -2.75 2.94
C LEU A 218 7.26 -4.22 2.88
N ASP A 219 8.00 -4.69 3.88
CA ASP A 219 8.45 -6.08 3.97
C ASP A 219 7.23 -7.03 4.03
N ALA A 220 6.16 -6.66 4.75
CA ALA A 220 4.93 -7.44 4.85
C ALA A 220 4.22 -7.64 3.50
N VAL A 221 4.23 -6.64 2.61
CA VAL A 221 3.64 -6.79 1.26
C VAL A 221 4.58 -7.39 0.23
N THR A 222 5.87 -7.49 0.55
CA THR A 222 6.87 -8.06 -0.36
C THR A 222 7.10 -9.54 -0.09
N PHE A 223 7.21 -9.92 1.18
CA PHE A 223 7.67 -11.25 1.60
C PHE A 223 6.60 -12.12 2.28
N ASP A 224 5.44 -11.57 2.64
CA ASP A 224 4.46 -12.26 3.48
C ASP A 224 3.07 -12.43 2.81
N MET A 225 1.97 -12.39 3.58
CA MET A 225 0.60 -12.74 3.21
C MET A 225 0.04 -12.09 1.93
N CYS A 226 0.65 -11.00 1.48
CA CYS A 226 0.26 -10.28 0.26
C CYS A 226 1.40 -10.16 -0.74
N SER A 227 2.37 -11.09 -0.65
CA SER A 227 3.59 -11.13 -1.44
C SER A 227 3.28 -10.86 -2.90
N ASP A 228 3.67 -9.66 -3.29
CA ASP A 228 3.64 -9.24 -4.67
C ASP A 228 5.02 -8.69 -5.01
N TYR A 229 5.35 -8.71 -6.30
CA TYR A 229 6.66 -8.29 -6.76
C TYR A 229 6.57 -6.83 -7.21
N TRP A 230 6.81 -5.92 -6.26
CA TRP A 230 6.72 -4.47 -6.41
C TRP A 230 7.93 -3.83 -7.13
N SER A 231 8.43 -4.49 -8.17
CA SER A 231 9.44 -3.89 -9.06
C SER A 231 8.80 -2.96 -10.08
N GLY A 232 9.63 -2.12 -10.69
CA GLY A 232 9.23 -1.27 -11.81
C GLY A 232 8.74 -2.07 -13.01
N ASP A 233 9.37 -3.22 -13.31
CA ASP A 233 8.98 -4.10 -14.43
C ASP A 233 7.56 -4.66 -14.31
N ASN A 234 7.04 -4.75 -13.09
CA ASN A 234 5.68 -5.21 -12.82
C ASN A 234 4.65 -4.08 -12.72
N TYR A 235 5.10 -2.83 -12.85
CA TYR A 235 4.21 -1.68 -12.84
C TYR A 235 3.31 -1.72 -14.07
N HIS A 236 2.00 -1.67 -13.85
CA HIS A 236 1.01 -1.58 -14.90
C HIS A 236 0.03 -0.45 -14.58
N PRO A 237 -0.13 0.56 -15.46
CA PRO A 237 -0.85 1.81 -15.16
C PRO A 237 -2.32 1.62 -14.75
N ILE A 238 -2.97 0.53 -15.16
CA ILE A 238 -4.31 0.14 -14.70
C ILE A 238 -4.33 -0.91 -13.58
N LYS A 239 -3.65 -2.05 -13.77
CA LYS A 239 -3.87 -3.23 -12.91
C LYS A 239 -2.96 -3.28 -11.69
N ARG A 240 -1.74 -2.77 -11.80
CA ARG A 240 -0.66 -2.88 -10.80
C ARG A 240 0.04 -1.53 -10.72
N ASN A 241 -0.68 -0.52 -10.26
CA ASN A 241 -0.21 0.86 -10.18
C ASN A 241 -0.08 1.31 -8.72
N CYS A 242 0.26 2.58 -8.51
CA CYS A 242 0.34 3.22 -7.20
C CYS A 242 -0.90 3.01 -6.32
N ASN A 243 -2.10 3.16 -6.91
CA ASN A 243 -3.36 3.00 -6.18
C ASN A 243 -3.57 1.56 -5.70
N PHE A 244 -3.18 0.58 -6.52
CA PHE A 244 -3.18 -0.83 -6.13
C PHE A 244 -2.19 -1.08 -4.99
N PHE A 245 -0.95 -0.60 -5.11
CA PHE A 245 0.06 -0.70 -4.04
C PHE A 245 -0.41 -0.09 -2.71
N THR A 246 -0.90 1.15 -2.73
CA THR A 246 -1.43 1.83 -1.55
C THR A 246 -2.56 1.03 -0.90
N SER A 247 -3.49 0.50 -1.69
CA SER A 247 -4.58 -0.33 -1.16
C SER A 247 -4.07 -1.63 -0.52
N THR A 248 -3.08 -2.27 -1.15
CA THR A 248 -2.48 -3.52 -0.66
C THR A 248 -1.70 -3.29 0.63
N ILE A 249 -0.81 -2.29 0.69
CA ILE A 249 -0.02 -2.04 1.90
C ILE A 249 -0.86 -1.55 3.08
N LEU A 250 -1.92 -0.78 2.83
CA LEU A 250 -2.87 -0.44 3.90
C LEU A 250 -3.51 -1.69 4.48
N LYS A 251 -3.97 -2.62 3.64
CA LYS A 251 -4.68 -3.83 4.10
C LYS A 251 -3.76 -4.85 4.74
N CYS A 252 -2.63 -5.10 4.10
CA CYS A 252 -1.77 -6.24 4.39
C CYS A 252 -0.59 -5.87 5.27
N GLY A 253 -0.03 -4.68 5.07
CA GLY A 253 1.04 -4.18 5.92
C GLY A 253 0.45 -3.62 7.21
N PHE A 254 -0.49 -2.68 7.10
CA PHE A 254 -0.96 -1.93 8.26
C PHE A 254 -2.28 -2.43 8.87
N GLU A 255 -2.92 -3.46 8.30
CA GLU A 255 -4.22 -3.99 8.73
C GLU A 255 -5.36 -2.94 8.76
N LEU A 256 -5.24 -1.92 7.91
CA LEU A 256 -6.19 -0.82 7.78
C LEU A 256 -7.16 -1.04 6.60
N SER A 257 -8.12 -0.13 6.46
CA SER A 257 -9.03 -0.11 5.33
C SER A 257 -8.27 0.06 4.00
N GLN A 258 -8.42 -0.92 3.10
CA GLN A 258 -7.94 -0.82 1.70
C GLN A 258 -8.66 0.23 0.86
N MET A 259 -9.76 0.82 1.36
CA MET A 259 -10.58 1.71 0.57
C MET A 259 -9.91 3.07 0.42
N LEU A 260 -9.65 3.48 -0.82
CA LEU A 260 -9.18 4.81 -1.16
C LEU A 260 -10.35 5.81 -1.29
N PRO A 261 -10.09 7.12 -1.08
CA PRO A 261 -10.98 8.20 -1.49
C PRO A 261 -11.44 8.06 -2.94
N PRO A 262 -12.63 8.58 -3.32
CA PRO A 262 -13.10 8.54 -4.69
C PRO A 262 -12.20 9.37 -5.63
N ILE A 263 -11.15 8.74 -6.17
CA ILE A 263 -10.17 9.34 -7.11
C ILE A 263 -10.52 9.04 -8.57
N GLY A 264 -11.82 8.90 -8.87
CA GLY A 264 -12.33 8.65 -10.21
C GLY A 264 -11.88 7.30 -10.79
N PRO A 265 -11.69 7.19 -12.12
CA PRO A 265 -11.30 5.95 -12.79
C PRO A 265 -9.95 5.37 -12.34
N SER A 266 -9.10 6.19 -11.72
CA SER A 266 -7.84 5.75 -11.11
C SER A 266 -8.06 4.91 -9.85
N SER A 267 -9.26 4.92 -9.27
CA SER A 267 -9.61 4.06 -8.13
C SER A 267 -9.63 2.60 -8.59
N THR A 268 -8.53 1.89 -8.37
CA THR A 268 -8.44 0.46 -8.66
C THR A 268 -9.40 -0.29 -7.75
N ARG A 269 -10.27 -1.12 -8.34
CA ARG A 269 -11.24 -1.92 -7.58
C ARG A 269 -10.55 -3.09 -6.89
N LYS A 270 -10.74 -3.15 -5.57
CA LYS A 270 -10.48 -4.24 -4.59
C LYS A 270 -9.11 -4.91 -4.74
N VAL A 271 -8.32 -4.95 -3.66
CA VAL A 271 -7.27 -5.95 -3.52
C VAL A 271 -8.00 -7.30 -3.58
N TRP A 272 -7.89 -7.98 -4.72
CA TRP A 272 -8.53 -9.26 -4.94
C TRP A 272 -7.79 -10.24 -4.05
N THR A 273 -8.47 -10.70 -3.00
CA THR A 273 -8.12 -11.94 -2.29
C THR A 273 -6.76 -11.97 -1.60
N CYS A 274 -6.41 -10.93 -0.85
CA CYS A 274 -5.56 -11.17 0.31
C CYS A 274 -6.45 -11.80 1.38
N GLU A 275 -6.41 -13.13 1.50
CA GLU A 275 -6.86 -13.83 2.70
C GLU A 275 -5.82 -13.54 3.79
N CYS A 276 -5.90 -12.34 4.38
CA CYS A 276 -5.18 -11.99 5.61
C CYS A 276 -5.88 -12.62 6.81
#